data_AF-A0A8X8X8Q3-F1
#
_entry.id   AF-A0A8X8X8Q3-F1
#
_cell.length_a   1.000
_cell.length_b   1.000
_cell.length_c   1.000
_cell.angle_alpha   90.00
_cell.angle_beta   90.00
_cell.angle_gamma   90.00
#
_symmetry.space_group_name_H-M   'P 1'
#
loop_
_entity.id
_entity.type
_entity.pdbx_description
1 polymer ?
#
loop_
_entity_poly.entity_id
_entity_poly.type
_entity_poly.pdbx_seq_one_letter_code
_entity_poly.pdbx_strand_id
1 'polypeptide(L)'
;MTNIAEVQFMIILTLGFLTKSCICSGENCCFNSSRIDSYLEYEPHPSSSKNLHHLFQMIREGTFAMYDYGVWKNLMHYKQRKPPAFDVSSIPSSLPIWMGYGGNDALADVADVQRTIKELVSKPELLYLENYGHIDFLLSTRGKEDVYDSMLAFFGSLGKTSSY
;
A
#
# COMPACT_ATOMS: atom_id res chain seq x y z
N MET A 1 -5.42 -17.47 9.57
CA MET A 1 -4.80 -16.31 10.23
C MET A 1 -4.03 -15.57 9.17
N THR A 2 -4.65 -14.56 8.58
CA THR A 2 -4.05 -13.71 7.54
C THR A 2 -3.12 -12.74 8.26
N ASN A 3 -1.81 -12.97 8.15
CA ASN A 3 -0.80 -12.11 8.73
C ASN A 3 -0.81 -10.78 7.98
N ILE A 4 -0.73 -9.68 8.74
CA ILE A 4 -0.68 -8.28 8.30
C ILE A 4 0.60 -7.96 7.48
N ALA A 5 1.40 -8.98 7.12
CA ALA A 5 2.69 -8.86 6.45
C ALA A 5 2.64 -8.90 4.90
N GLU A 6 1.49 -9.15 4.27
CA GLU A 6 1.43 -9.32 2.80
C GLU A 6 1.37 -8.01 2.00
N VAL A 7 1.22 -6.85 2.65
CA VAL A 7 1.17 -5.54 1.95
C VAL A 7 2.57 -5.02 1.58
N GLN A 8 3.63 -5.53 2.20
CA GLN A 8 5.00 -5.08 1.93
C GLN A 8 5.57 -5.61 0.60
N PHE A 9 4.81 -6.47 -0.11
CA PHE A 9 5.33 -7.29 -1.21
C PHE A 9 5.48 -6.59 -2.56
N MET A 10 5.07 -5.33 -2.68
CA MET A 10 4.99 -4.67 -3.99
C MET A 10 6.24 -3.85 -4.36
N ILE A 11 7.24 -3.80 -3.48
CA ILE A 11 8.37 -2.89 -3.63
C ILE A 11 9.47 -3.40 -4.58
N ILE A 12 9.60 -4.71 -4.85
CA ILE A 12 10.77 -5.21 -5.63
C ILE A 12 10.42 -6.39 -6.53
N LEU A 13 9.53 -6.19 -7.50
CA LEU A 13 9.38 -7.14 -8.60
C LEU A 13 9.37 -6.46 -9.96
N THR A 14 10.51 -5.85 -10.31
CA THR A 14 11.01 -5.85 -11.70
C THR A 14 12.52 -6.00 -11.70
N LEU A 15 13.02 -6.98 -12.46
CA LEU A 15 14.42 -7.30 -12.74
C LEU A 15 15.31 -6.05 -12.85
N GLY A 16 16.17 -5.83 -11.87
CA GLY A 16 17.33 -4.95 -11.96
C GLY A 16 18.53 -5.68 -12.55
N PHE A 17 18.55 -5.92 -13.86
CA PHE A 17 19.83 -5.92 -14.57
C PHE A 17 20.08 -4.47 -15.02
N LEU A 18 21.01 -3.80 -14.32
CA LEU A 18 21.82 -2.66 -14.77
C LEU A 18 21.33 -1.20 -14.68
N THR A 19 20.24 -0.83 -14.02
CA THR A 19 20.01 0.62 -13.76
C THR A 19 19.54 0.91 -12.33
N LYS A 20 20.20 1.89 -11.70
CA LYS A 20 20.08 2.32 -10.30
C LYS A 20 18.79 3.10 -10.03
N SER A 21 17.63 2.50 -10.27
CA SER A 21 16.36 3.09 -9.83
C SER A 21 15.31 2.00 -9.65
N CYS A 22 14.62 1.98 -8.50
CA CYS A 22 13.44 1.14 -8.34
C CYS A 22 12.32 1.78 -9.17
N ILE A 23 12.16 1.33 -10.43
CA ILE A 23 11.25 1.91 -11.44
C ILE A 23 9.80 1.96 -10.95
N CYS A 24 9.41 1.10 -10.01
CA CYS A 24 8.04 0.98 -9.53
C CYS A 24 7.67 1.93 -8.39
N SER A 25 8.62 2.55 -7.68
CA SER A 25 8.29 3.39 -6.50
C SER A 25 7.99 4.86 -6.82
N GLY A 26 8.32 5.32 -8.03
CA GLY A 26 8.25 6.72 -8.41
C GLY A 26 9.48 7.53 -7.97
N GLU A 27 9.49 8.84 -8.25
CA GLU A 27 10.63 9.70 -7.94
C GLU A 27 10.71 9.98 -6.43
N ASN A 28 11.81 9.56 -5.80
CA ASN A 28 12.01 9.68 -4.36
C ASN A 28 12.84 10.94 -4.05
N CYS A 29 12.32 11.85 -3.23
CA CYS A 29 13.01 13.11 -2.91
C CYS A 29 14.14 12.94 -1.91
N CYS A 30 13.97 12.00 -0.98
CA CYS A 30 14.55 12.11 0.36
C CYS A 30 15.24 10.80 0.80
N PHE A 31 15.40 9.88 -0.15
CA PHE A 31 16.00 8.57 -0.01
C PHE A 31 17.53 8.61 -0.08
N ASN A 32 18.19 7.88 0.83
CA ASN A 32 19.66 7.81 0.86
C ASN A 32 20.19 6.75 -0.13
N SER A 33 20.59 7.22 -1.31
CA SER A 33 21.11 6.35 -2.38
C SER A 33 22.34 5.54 -1.99
N SER A 34 23.15 6.01 -1.03
CA SER A 34 24.35 5.31 -0.58
C SER A 34 24.05 4.07 0.27
N ARG A 35 22.80 3.91 0.73
CA ARG A 35 22.36 2.75 1.52
C ARG A 35 21.57 1.71 0.73
N ILE A 36 21.35 1.95 -0.57
CA ILE A 36 20.60 1.04 -1.45
C ILE A 36 21.13 -0.38 -1.37
N ASP A 37 22.46 -0.56 -1.48
CA ASP A 37 23.07 -1.89 -1.50
C ASP A 37 22.80 -2.66 -0.19
N SER A 38 22.79 -1.96 0.95
CA SER A 38 22.45 -2.55 2.24
C SER A 38 20.98 -2.94 2.33
N TYR A 39 20.07 -2.18 1.70
CA TYR A 39 18.64 -2.54 1.69
C TYR A 39 18.38 -3.74 0.77
N LEU A 40 19.01 -3.78 -0.41
CA LEU A 40 18.87 -4.87 -1.38
C LEU A 40 19.48 -6.20 -0.93
N GLU A 41 20.31 -6.19 0.12
CA GLU A 41 20.80 -7.42 0.74
C GLU A 41 19.68 -8.18 1.48
N TYR A 42 18.71 -7.46 2.06
CA TYR A 42 17.61 -8.03 2.83
C TYR A 42 16.29 -8.08 2.06
N GLU A 43 16.12 -7.17 1.10
CA GLU A 43 14.90 -7.03 0.31
C GLU A 43 15.19 -7.38 -1.17
N PRO A 44 14.29 -8.09 -1.87
CA PRO A 44 12.96 -8.47 -1.42
C PRO A 44 12.94 -9.73 -0.56
N HIS A 45 12.08 -9.71 0.47
CA HIS A 45 11.55 -10.94 1.02
C HIS A 45 10.79 -11.75 -0.06
N PRO A 46 10.67 -13.07 0.04
CA PRO A 46 9.96 -13.90 -0.95
C PRO A 46 8.43 -13.91 -0.78
N SER A 47 7.69 -14.03 -1.88
CA SER A 47 6.23 -14.31 -1.92
C SER A 47 5.89 -15.16 -3.13
N SER A 48 4.64 -15.61 -3.16
CA SER A 48 4.13 -16.48 -4.19
C SER A 48 3.90 -15.75 -5.52
N SER A 49 4.15 -16.45 -6.62
CA SER A 49 3.78 -15.99 -7.97
C SER A 49 2.27 -15.70 -8.09
N LYS A 50 1.45 -16.33 -7.23
CA LYS A 50 0.01 -16.08 -7.15
C LYS A 50 -0.29 -14.67 -6.64
N ASN A 51 0.45 -14.18 -5.65
CA ASN A 51 0.28 -12.82 -5.13
C ASN A 51 0.63 -11.77 -6.21
N LEU A 52 1.75 -11.97 -6.90
CA LEU A 52 2.15 -11.12 -8.02
C LEU A 52 1.10 -11.14 -9.16
N HIS A 53 0.59 -12.33 -9.50
CA HIS A 53 -0.45 -12.44 -10.52
C HIS A 53 -1.76 -11.76 -10.08
N HIS A 54 -2.13 -11.86 -8.79
CA HIS A 54 -3.31 -11.17 -8.25
C HIS A 54 -3.18 -9.65 -8.41
N LEU A 55 -2.01 -9.11 -8.09
CA LEU A 55 -1.74 -7.69 -8.27
C LEU A 55 -1.96 -7.26 -9.72
N PHE A 56 -1.41 -8.00 -10.69
CA PHE A 56 -1.63 -7.70 -12.10
C PHE A 56 -3.10 -7.83 -12.53
N GLN A 57 -3.88 -8.73 -11.93
CA GLN A 57 -5.32 -8.79 -12.15
C GLN A 57 -6.01 -7.51 -11.67
N MET A 58 -5.66 -7.01 -10.49
CA MET A 58 -6.23 -5.76 -9.95
C MET A 58 -5.86 -4.56 -10.82
N ILE A 59 -4.60 -4.45 -11.23
CA ILE A 59 -4.12 -3.36 -12.12
C ILE A 59 -4.84 -3.40 -13.47
N ARG A 60 -4.96 -4.59 -14.08
CA ARG A 60 -5.57 -4.72 -15.42
C ARG A 60 -7.07 -4.46 -15.42
N GLU A 61 -7.77 -4.95 -14.40
CA GLU A 61 -9.24 -4.81 -14.32
C GLU A 61 -9.67 -3.50 -13.65
N GLY A 62 -8.78 -2.80 -12.93
CA GLY A 62 -9.10 -1.59 -12.17
C GLY A 62 -10.05 -1.84 -10.98
N THR A 63 -10.03 -3.06 -10.45
CA THR A 63 -10.94 -3.52 -9.40
C THR A 63 -10.20 -4.02 -8.17
N PHE A 64 -10.71 -3.65 -6.99
CA PHE A 64 -10.29 -4.24 -5.73
C PHE A 64 -11.15 -5.49 -5.42
N ALA A 65 -10.65 -6.67 -5.80
CA ALA A 65 -11.41 -7.92 -5.76
C ALA A 65 -10.54 -9.12 -5.35
N MET A 66 -11.20 -10.23 -4.98
CA MET A 66 -10.50 -11.48 -4.70
C MET A 66 -9.78 -12.03 -5.94
N TYR A 67 -8.85 -12.98 -5.73
CA TYR A 67 -8.08 -13.60 -6.81
C TYR A 67 -8.96 -14.26 -7.87
N ASP A 68 -8.73 -13.95 -9.15
CA ASP A 68 -9.45 -14.60 -10.25
C ASP A 68 -8.75 -15.91 -10.64
N TYR A 69 -9.39 -17.04 -10.34
CA TYR A 69 -8.90 -18.37 -10.74
C TYR A 69 -9.36 -18.81 -12.14
N GLY A 70 -10.13 -17.97 -12.84
CA GLY A 70 -10.87 -18.29 -14.04
C GLY A 70 -12.27 -18.86 -13.73
N VAL A 71 -13.16 -18.81 -14.72
CA VAL A 71 -14.61 -19.07 -14.58
C VAL A 71 -14.94 -20.35 -13.81
N TRP A 72 -14.35 -21.48 -14.18
CA TRP A 72 -14.65 -22.77 -13.55
C TRP A 72 -14.19 -22.85 -12.09
N LYS A 73 -13.00 -22.35 -11.80
CA LYS A 73 -12.46 -22.34 -10.44
C LYS A 73 -13.15 -21.30 -9.57
N ASN A 74 -13.54 -20.15 -10.11
CA ASN A 74 -14.35 -19.17 -9.38
C ASN A 74 -15.72 -19.74 -9.01
N LEU A 75 -16.36 -20.52 -9.89
CA LEU A 75 -17.60 -21.21 -9.53
C LEU A 75 -17.41 -22.20 -8.38
N MET A 76 -16.28 -22.91 -8.34
CA MET A 76 -15.97 -23.82 -7.23
C MET A 76 -15.64 -23.08 -5.92
N HIS A 77 -14.88 -21.98 -5.99
CA HIS A 77 -14.42 -21.24 -4.81
C HIS A 77 -15.44 -20.23 -4.28
N TYR A 78 -16.12 -19.51 -5.17
CA TYR A 78 -16.97 -18.37 -4.86
C TYR A 78 -18.44 -18.60 -5.20
N LYS A 79 -18.79 -19.68 -5.91
CA LYS A 79 -20.15 -19.94 -6.43
C LYS A 79 -20.64 -18.89 -7.43
N GLN A 80 -19.71 -18.11 -8.00
CA GLN A 80 -19.97 -17.10 -9.02
C GLN A 80 -18.86 -17.11 -10.08
N ARG A 81 -19.14 -16.62 -11.28
CA ARG A 81 -18.21 -16.67 -12.42
C ARG A 81 -17.02 -15.70 -12.29
N LYS A 82 -17.26 -14.53 -11.67
CA LYS A 82 -16.24 -13.50 -11.42
C LYS A 82 -15.85 -13.52 -9.94
N PRO A 83 -14.62 -13.12 -9.57
CA PRO A 83 -14.29 -12.94 -8.15
C PRO A 83 -15.17 -11.86 -7.53
N PRO A 84 -15.59 -12.00 -6.26
CA PRO A 84 -16.29 -10.95 -5.56
C PRO A 84 -15.35 -9.76 -5.27
N ALA A 85 -15.89 -8.55 -5.38
CA ALA A 85 -15.19 -7.32 -5.01
C ALA A 85 -15.13 -7.19 -3.48
N PHE A 86 -14.06 -6.56 -2.99
CA PHE A 86 -13.98 -6.15 -1.60
C PHE A 86 -14.75 -4.85 -1.42
N ASP A 87 -15.63 -4.82 -0.43
CA ASP A 87 -16.42 -3.64 -0.11
C ASP A 87 -15.66 -2.77 0.90
N VAL A 88 -15.05 -1.69 0.42
CA VAL A 88 -14.32 -0.73 1.28
C VAL A 88 -15.26 -0.09 2.31
N SER A 89 -16.56 0.03 1.99
CA SER A 89 -17.55 0.58 2.91
C SER A 89 -17.87 -0.34 4.09
N SER A 90 -17.46 -1.61 4.01
CA SER A 90 -17.58 -2.55 5.13
C SER A 90 -16.61 -2.25 6.28
N ILE A 91 -15.62 -1.36 6.07
CA ILE A 91 -14.73 -0.90 7.13
C ILE A 91 -15.55 -0.07 8.14
N PRO A 92 -15.56 -0.45 9.43
CA PRO A 92 -16.39 0.22 10.43
C PRO A 92 -16.07 1.70 10.55
N SER A 93 -17.10 2.55 10.61
CA SER A 93 -16.93 3.99 10.81
C SER A 93 -16.31 4.36 12.17
N SER A 94 -16.38 3.44 13.14
CA SER A 94 -15.73 3.58 14.45
C SER A 94 -14.23 3.33 14.43
N LEU A 95 -13.68 2.77 13.34
CA LEU A 95 -12.25 2.54 13.21
C LEU A 95 -11.58 3.87 12.81
N PRO A 96 -10.72 4.46 13.66
CA PRO A 96 -9.95 5.63 13.29
C PRO A 96 -8.88 5.21 12.26
N ILE A 97 -8.78 5.97 11.18
CA ILE A 97 -7.86 5.68 10.08
C ILE A 97 -6.97 6.91 9.87
N TRP A 98 -5.68 6.68 9.74
CA TRP A 98 -4.71 7.67 9.29
C TRP A 98 -4.06 7.16 7.99
N MET A 99 -3.90 8.03 7.00
CA MET A 99 -3.30 7.69 5.71
C MET A 99 -2.28 8.75 5.29
N GLY A 100 -1.05 8.31 5.08
CA GLY A 100 -0.02 9.07 4.37
C GLY A 100 0.03 8.66 2.91
N TYR A 101 0.09 9.64 1.99
CA TYR A 101 0.26 9.37 0.56
C TYR A 101 1.12 10.44 -0.11
N GLY A 102 1.86 10.02 -1.15
CA GLY A 102 2.84 10.83 -1.85
C GLY A 102 2.34 11.29 -3.21
N GLY A 103 2.79 12.46 -3.68
CA GLY A 103 2.45 12.94 -5.04
C GLY A 103 3.23 12.20 -6.14
N ASN A 104 4.43 11.71 -5.82
CA ASN A 104 5.27 10.93 -6.72
C ASN A 104 5.12 9.41 -6.53
N ASP A 105 4.20 8.95 -5.70
CA ASP A 105 3.98 7.52 -5.47
C ASP A 105 3.35 6.87 -6.71
N ALA A 106 4.09 5.98 -7.35
CA ALA A 106 3.64 5.27 -8.55
C ALA A 106 2.83 4.00 -8.25
N LEU A 107 2.83 3.50 -7.01
CA LEU A 107 2.08 2.31 -6.58
C LEU A 107 0.75 2.67 -5.92
N ALA A 108 0.74 3.73 -5.11
CA ALA A 108 -0.44 4.28 -4.47
C ALA A 108 -0.66 5.71 -4.96
N ASP A 109 -0.96 5.85 -6.25
CA ASP A 109 -1.11 7.16 -6.87
C ASP A 109 -2.28 7.95 -6.27
N VAL A 110 -2.23 9.27 -6.43
CA VAL A 110 -3.19 10.19 -5.84
C VAL A 110 -4.64 9.88 -6.25
N ALA A 111 -4.88 9.42 -7.48
CA ALA A 111 -6.23 9.13 -7.95
C ALA A 111 -6.82 7.90 -7.24
N ASP A 112 -6.04 6.84 -7.09
CA ASP A 112 -6.45 5.61 -6.41
C ASP A 112 -6.65 5.83 -4.90
N VAL A 113 -5.79 6.63 -4.25
CA VAL A 113 -5.98 7.03 -2.85
C VAL A 113 -7.25 7.86 -2.69
N GLN A 114 -7.50 8.83 -3.56
CA GLN A 114 -8.72 9.64 -3.52
C GLN A 114 -9.98 8.80 -3.77
N ARG A 115 -9.92 7.79 -4.64
CA ARG A 115 -11.01 6.84 -4.83
C ARG A 115 -11.27 6.06 -3.54
N THR A 116 -10.23 5.55 -2.90
CA THR A 116 -10.33 4.81 -1.64
C THR A 116 -10.96 5.66 -0.53
N ILE A 117 -10.54 6.92 -0.39
CA ILE A 117 -11.11 7.86 0.59
C ILE A 117 -12.60 8.11 0.35
N LYS A 118 -13.04 8.15 -0.91
CA LYS A 118 -14.47 8.33 -1.25
C LYS A 118 -15.32 7.10 -0.95
N GLU A 119 -14.73 5.90 -1.02
CA GLU A 119 -15.42 4.64 -0.74
C GLU A 119 -15.51 4.32 0.77
N LEU A 120 -14.66 4.95 1.59
CA LEU A 120 -14.71 4.81 3.05
C LEU A 120 -15.90 5.53 3.68
N VAL A 121 -16.47 4.90 4.71
CA VAL A 121 -17.55 5.49 5.51
C VAL A 121 -17.01 6.53 6.51
N SER A 122 -15.83 6.28 7.10
CA SER A 122 -15.16 7.23 7.99
C SER A 122 -14.27 8.21 7.22
N LYS A 123 -14.06 9.39 7.82
CA LYS A 123 -13.09 10.35 7.31
C LYS A 123 -11.72 10.06 7.93
N PRO A 124 -10.73 9.62 7.15
CA PRO A 124 -9.38 9.42 7.66
C PRO A 124 -8.67 10.75 7.94
N GLU A 125 -7.72 10.73 8.86
CA GLU A 125 -6.71 11.79 8.97
C GLU A 125 -5.67 11.59 7.87
N LEU A 126 -5.36 12.67 7.13
CA LEU A 126 -4.56 12.59 5.91
C LEU A 126 -3.24 13.35 6.08
N LEU A 127 -2.16 12.72 5.63
CA LEU A 127 -0.87 13.34 5.41
C LEU A 127 -0.54 13.26 3.91
N TYR A 128 -0.38 14.41 3.26
CA TYR A 128 0.02 14.48 1.86
C TYR A 128 1.43 15.06 1.74
N LEU A 129 2.30 14.35 1.03
CA LEU A 129 3.68 14.74 0.78
C LEU A 129 3.94 14.73 -0.73
N GLU A 130 3.87 15.90 -1.36
CA GLU A 130 3.90 16.05 -2.82
C GLU A 130 5.10 15.36 -3.48
N ASN A 131 6.30 15.48 -2.90
CA ASN A 131 7.53 14.95 -3.49
C ASN A 131 7.90 13.54 -3.02
N TYR A 132 7.04 12.87 -2.24
CA TYR A 132 7.33 11.53 -1.73
C TYR A 132 6.98 10.47 -2.77
N GLY A 133 7.93 9.56 -3.01
CA GLY A 133 7.68 8.29 -3.68
C GLY A 133 7.27 7.20 -2.68
N HIS A 134 6.94 6.00 -3.20
CA HIS A 134 6.45 4.89 -2.37
C HIS A 134 7.45 4.46 -1.29
N ILE A 135 8.75 4.49 -1.63
CA ILE A 135 9.83 4.04 -0.73
C ILE A 135 10.18 5.12 0.30
N ASP A 136 9.94 6.39 0.02
CA ASP A 136 10.23 7.49 0.96
C ASP A 136 9.47 7.33 2.28
N PHE A 137 8.26 6.75 2.29
CA PHE A 137 7.52 6.49 3.53
C PHE A 137 8.24 5.51 4.47
N LEU A 138 9.11 4.65 3.94
CA LEU A 138 9.88 3.68 4.73
C LEU A 138 11.33 4.14 4.96
N LEU A 139 11.97 4.69 3.92
CA LEU A 139 13.43 4.88 3.88
C LEU A 139 13.87 6.35 3.73
N SER A 140 12.93 7.31 3.79
CA SER A 140 13.29 8.73 3.79
C SER A 140 14.18 9.06 4.99
N THR A 141 15.23 9.82 4.74
CA THR A 141 16.10 10.38 5.79
C THR A 141 15.36 11.36 6.71
N ARG A 142 14.21 11.88 6.26
CA ARG A 142 13.31 12.78 6.99
C ARG A 142 12.01 12.12 7.42
N GLY A 143 11.90 10.79 7.28
CA GLY A 143 10.66 10.06 7.59
C GLY A 143 10.17 10.24 9.03
N LYS A 144 11.08 10.54 9.97
CA LYS A 144 10.71 10.87 11.35
C LYS A 144 9.81 12.10 11.42
N GLU A 145 10.30 13.24 10.93
CA GLU A 145 9.61 14.51 11.02
C GLU A 145 8.41 14.56 10.08
N ASP A 146 8.58 14.06 8.86
CA ASP A 146 7.58 14.22 7.81
C ASP A 146 6.42 13.22 7.95
N VAL A 147 6.64 12.03 8.53
CA VAL A 147 5.64 10.94 8.60
C VAL A 147 5.38 10.50 10.05
N TYR A 148 6.42 10.09 10.78
CA TYR A 148 6.24 9.42 12.07
C TYR A 148 5.71 10.36 13.16
N ASP A 149 6.11 11.63 13.17
CA ASP A 149 5.60 12.59 14.16
C ASP A 149 4.08 12.81 14.01
N SER A 150 3.57 12.90 12.77
CA SER A 150 2.12 12.96 12.50
C SER A 150 1.40 11.68 12.92
N MET A 151 1.97 10.52 12.58
CA MET A 151 1.40 9.22 12.96
C MET A 151 1.34 9.04 14.49
N LEU A 152 2.39 9.44 15.22
CA LEU A 152 2.43 9.39 16.67
C LEU A 152 1.42 10.35 17.30
N ALA A 153 1.24 11.54 16.73
CA ALA A 153 0.23 12.49 17.17
C ALA A 153 -1.20 11.91 17.01
N PHE A 154 -1.47 11.27 15.87
CA PHE A 154 -2.73 10.57 15.62
C PHE A 154 -2.99 9.49 16.69
N PHE A 155 -2.05 8.57 16.92
CA PHE A 155 -2.21 7.54 17.97
C PHE A 155 -2.36 8.14 19.37
N GLY A 156 -1.64 9.22 19.68
CA GLY A 156 -1.76 9.95 20.93
C GLY A 156 -3.15 10.57 21.14
N SER A 157 -3.84 10.96 20.05
CA SER A 157 -5.20 11.50 20.11
C SER A 157 -6.25 10.43 20.45
N LEU A 158 -6.03 9.18 20.00
CA LEU A 158 -6.91 8.04 20.27
C LEU A 158 -6.81 7.58 21.74
N GLY A 159 -5.61 7.65 22.33
CA GLY A 159 -5.42 7.31 23.74
C GLY A 159 -6.16 8.25 24.70
N LYS A 160 -6.37 9.52 24.31
CA LYS A 160 -7.10 10.51 25.14
C LYS A 160 -8.62 10.34 25.09
N THR A 161 -9.15 9.68 24.06
CA THR A 161 -10.60 9.43 23.90
C THR A 161 -11.08 8.17 24.62
N SER A 162 -10.17 7.32 25.11
CA SER A 162 -10.47 6.06 25.82
C SER A 162 -10.40 6.15 27.35
N SER A 163 -10.41 7.35 27.92
CA SER A 163 -10.52 7.55 29.38
C SER A 163 -11.99 7.65 29.78
N TYR A 164 -12.64 6.51 30.03
CA TYR A 164 -13.90 6.43 30.77
C TYR A 164 -13.62 6.27 32.27
#